data_AF-A0A1M5U1L8-F1
#
_entry.id   AF-A0A1M5U1L8-F1
#
_cell.length_a   1.000
_cell.length_b   1.000
_cell.length_c   1.000
_cell.angle_alpha   90.00
_cell.angle_beta   90.00
_cell.angle_gamma   90.00
#
_symmetry.space_group_name_H-M   'P 1'
#
loop_
_entity.id
_entity.type
_entity.pdbx_description
1 polymer ?
#
loop_
_entity_poly.entity_id
_entity_poly.type
_entity_poly.pdbx_seq_one_letter_code
_entity_poly.pdbx_strand_id
1 'polypeptide(L)' 'MSDLNREKILKEKGYVETRGPNGTRRIFTPEEYEEFMKELDAYPDKHKADQLKRMLNPVYHEPERG' A
#
# COMPACT_ATOMS: atom_id res chain seq x y z
N MET A 1 -6.33 8.46 -17.47
CA MET A 1 -7.19 8.57 -16.28
C MET A 1 -6.65 9.71 -15.45
N SER A 2 -7.42 10.77 -15.25
CA SER A 2 -6.96 11.96 -14.51
C SER A 2 -6.77 11.65 -13.03
N ASP A 3 -5.77 12.24 -12.39
CA ASP A 3 -5.44 12.04 -10.97
C ASP A 3 -6.64 12.26 -10.03
N LEU A 4 -7.57 13.14 -10.42
CA LEU A 4 -8.84 13.42 -9.73
C LEU A 4 -9.75 12.19 -9.55
N ASN A 5 -9.76 11.25 -10.50
CA ASN A 5 -10.57 10.03 -10.35
C ASN A 5 -9.94 9.07 -9.35
N ARG A 6 -8.61 9.06 -9.23
CA ARG A 6 -7.90 8.13 -8.35
C ARG A 6 -8.13 8.48 -6.88
N GLU A 7 -8.04 9.76 -6.51
CA GLU A 7 -8.31 10.20 -5.13
C GLU A 7 -9.74 9.88 -4.69
N LYS A 8 -10.73 10.09 -5.57
CA LYS A 8 -12.13 9.79 -5.26
C LYS A 8 -12.37 8.30 -5.06
N ILE A 9 -11.81 7.45 -5.92
CA ILE A 9 -11.89 5.99 -5.80
C ILE A 9 -11.23 5.51 -4.50
N LEU A 10 -10.09 6.09 -4.13
CA LEU A 10 -9.38 5.74 -2.90
C LEU A 10 -10.20 6.13 -1.65
N LYS A 11 -10.87 7.29 -1.67
CA LYS A 11 -11.77 7.69 -0.57
C LYS A 11 -13.02 6.82 -0.47
N GLU A 12 -13.60 6.40 -1.60
CA GLU A 12 -14.82 5.57 -1.62
C GLU A 12 -14.56 4.09 -1.30
N LYS A 13 -13.36 3.57 -1.60
CA LYS A 13 -13.00 2.16 -1.39
C LYS A 13 -12.09 1.92 -0.17
N GLY A 14 -11.52 2.98 0.39
CA GLY A 14 -10.42 2.88 1.34
C GLY A 14 -9.09 2.66 0.62
N TYR A 15 -8.00 2.98 1.31
CA TYR A 15 -6.66 2.88 0.76
C TYR A 15 -5.61 2.56 1.82
N VAL A 16 -4.48 2.01 1.38
CA VAL A 16 -3.34 1.71 2.24
C VAL A 16 -2.22 2.70 1.90
N GLU A 17 -1.84 3.51 2.87
CA GLU A 17 -0.67 4.38 2.77
C GLU A 17 0.53 3.68 3.42
N THR A 18 1.62 3.53 2.67
CA THR A 18 2.89 3.01 3.19
C THR A 18 3.95 4.10 3.15
N ARG A 19 4.88 4.07 4.10
CA ARG A 19 6.04 4.96 4.15
C ARG A 19 7.31 4.15 3.91
N GLY A 20 8.02 4.46 2.85
CA GLY A 20 9.31 3.87 2.53
C GLY A 20 10.48 4.48 3.33
N PRO A 21 11.66 3.84 3.30
CA PRO A 21 12.87 4.24 4.03
C PRO A 21 13.28 5.71 3.87
N ASN A 22 12.97 6.33 2.72
CA ASN A 22 13.38 7.69 2.37
C ASN A 22 12.26 8.72 2.52
N GLY A 23 11.22 8.42 3.31
CA GLY A 23 10.03 9.27 3.42
C GLY A 23 9.13 9.24 2.18
N THR A 24 9.42 8.36 1.22
CA THR A 24 8.57 8.12 0.05
C THR A 24 7.23 7.56 0.51
N ARG A 25 6.14 8.26 0.22
CA ARG A 25 4.79 7.78 0.48
C ARG A 25 4.28 7.06 -0.76
N ARG A 26 3.74 5.85 -0.57
CA ARG A 26 3.03 5.13 -1.63
C ARG A 26 1.64 4.79 -1.15
N ILE A 27 0.67 5.09 -1.99
CA ILE A 27 -0.74 4.80 -1.74
C ILE A 27 -1.13 3.64 -2.66
N PHE A 28 -1.73 2.63 -2.06
CA PHE A 28 -2.25 1.44 -2.71
C PHE A 28 -3.75 1.36 -2.47
N THR A 29 -4.49 0.76 -3.39
CA THR A 29 -5.76 0.14 -3.01
C THR A 29 -5.49 -1.07 -2.09
N PRO A 30 -6.49 -1.53 -1.31
CA PRO A 30 -6.32 -2.76 -0.52
C PRO A 30 -5.91 -3.97 -1.37
N GLU A 31 -6.47 -4.10 -2.58
CA GLU A 31 -6.14 -5.16 -3.54
C GLU A 31 -4.69 -5.05 -4.03
N GLU A 32 -4.25 -3.86 -4.44
CA GLU A 32 -2.86 -3.61 -4.87
C GLU A 32 -1.86 -3.89 -3.72
N TYR A 33 -2.24 -3.55 -2.49
CA TYR A 33 -1.39 -3.80 -1.33
C TYR A 33 -1.27 -5.31 -1.03
N GLU A 34 -2.36 -6.07 -1.15
CA GLU A 34 -2.32 -7.53 -1.00
C GLU A 34 -1.44 -8.19 -2.06
N GLU A 35 -1.56 -7.79 -3.33
CA GLU A 35 -0.69 -8.30 -4.40
C GLU A 35 0.77 -7.98 -4.12
N PHE A 36 1.07 -6.74 -3.72
CA PHE A 36 2.41 -6.33 -3.34
C PHE A 36 2.98 -7.16 -2.17
N MET A 37 2.16 -7.47 -1.17
CA MET A 37 2.59 -8.32 -0.05
C MET A 37 2.85 -9.78 -0.48
N LYS A 38 2.04 -10.31 -1.41
CA LYS A 38 2.26 -11.64 -2.01
C LYS A 38 3.56 -11.69 -2.82
N GLU A 39 3.87 -10.65 -3.58
CA GLU A 39 5.16 -10.55 -4.29
C GLU A 39 6.35 -10.51 -3.33
N LEU A 40 6.23 -9.78 -2.22
CA LEU A 40 7.24 -9.78 -1.16
C LEU A 40 7.37 -11.16 -0.50
N ASP A 41 6.27 -11.90 -0.32
CA ASP A 41 6.35 -13.28 0.17
C ASP A 41 6.99 -14.24 -0.83
N ALA A 42 6.86 -13.99 -2.13
CA ALA A 42 7.51 -14.78 -3.17
C ALA A 42 9.01 -14.47 -3.33
N TYR A 43 9.55 -13.45 -2.65
CA TYR A 43 10.97 -13.09 -2.78
C TYR A 43 11.89 -14.24 -2.34
N PRO A 44 12.95 -14.57 -3.13
CA PRO A 44 13.88 -15.64 -2.79
C PRO A 44 14.64 -15.36 -1.48
N ASP A 45 14.92 -14.08 -1.22
CA ASP A 45 15.61 -13.61 -0.02
C ASP A 45 14.57 -13.20 1.04
N LYS A 46 14.22 -14.15 1.91
CA LYS A 46 13.26 -13.95 3.00
C LYS A 46 13.69 -12.88 4.00
N HIS A 47 15.00 -12.73 4.22
CA HIS A 47 15.51 -11.72 5.14
C HIS A 47 15.25 -10.31 4.62
N LYS A 48 15.49 -10.09 3.31
CA LYS A 48 15.16 -8.81 2.67
C LYS A 48 13.66 -8.54 2.61
N ALA A 49 12.85 -9.57 2.33
CA ALA A 49 11.39 -9.45 2.32
C ALA A 49 10.86 -9.03 3.70
N ASP A 50 11.29 -9.68 4.77
CA ASP A 50 10.89 -9.34 6.13
C ASP A 50 11.36 -7.94 6.54
N GLN A 51 12.57 -7.55 6.13
CA GLN A 51 13.08 -6.21 6.37
C GLN A 51 12.21 -5.15 5.68
N LEU A 52 11.85 -5.36 4.41
CA LEU A 52 10.95 -4.46 3.68
C LEU A 52 9.57 -4.39 4.33
N LYS A 53 9.00 -5.52 4.72
CA LYS A 53 7.70 -5.60 5.42
C LYS A 53 7.69 -4.79 6.71
N ARG A 54 8.75 -4.90 7.52
CA ARG A 54 8.90 -4.12 8.76
C ARG A 54 9.02 -2.62 8.50
N MET A 55 9.56 -2.22 7.36
CA MET A 55 9.78 -0.82 7.02
C MET A 55 8.56 -0.12 6.44
N LEU A 56 7.63 -0.84 5.81
CA LEU A 56 6.51 -0.24 5.06
C LEU A 56 5.50 0.56 5.90
N ASN A 57 5.44 0.33 7.22
CA ASN A 57 4.53 0.98 8.16
C ASN A 57 3.14 1.31 7.57
N PRO A 58 2.36 0.29 7.16
CA PRO A 58 1.11 0.48 6.44
C PRO A 58 0.05 1.11 7.35
N VAL A 59 -0.60 2.16 6.86
CA VAL A 59 -1.75 2.82 7.48
C VAL A 59 -2.96 2.56 6.59
N TYR A 60 -3.96 1.86 7.14
CA TYR A 60 -5.21 1.59 6.47
C TYR A 60 -6.17 2.74 6.74
N HIS A 61 -6.69 3.32 5.66
CA HIS A 61 -7.73 4.33 5.70
C HIS A 61 -9.03 3.68 5.25
N GLU A 62 -10.02 3.66 6.13
CA GLU A 62 -11.34 3.13 5.81
C GLU A 62 -12.03 4.00 4.74
N PRO A 63 -12.88 3.40 3.89
CA PRO A 63 -13.70 4.18 2.98
C PRO A 63 -14.58 5.17 3.75
N GLU A 64 -14.65 6.41 3.27
CA GLU A 64 -15.59 7.40 3.80
C GLU A 64 -17.00 6.91 3.48
N ARG A 65 -17.66 6.26 4.45
CA ARG A 65 -19.08 5.90 4.37
C ARG A 65 -19.88 7.20 4.29
N GLY A 66 -20.43 7.48 3.12
CA GLY A 66 -21.46 8.50 2.92
C GLY A 66 -22.72 8.19 3.73
#